data_AF-A0A960U797-F1
#
_entry.id   AF-A0A960U797-F1
#
_cell.length_a   1.000
_cell.length_b   1.000
_cell.length_c   1.000
_cell.angle_alpha   90.00
_cell.angle_beta   90.00
_cell.angle_gamma   90.00
#
_symmetry.space_group_name_H-M   'P 1'
#
loop_
_entity.id
_entity.type
_entity.pdbx_description
1 polymer ?
#
loop_
_entity_poly.entity_id
_entity_poly.type
_entity_poly.pdbx_seq_one_letter_code
_entity_poly.pdbx_strand_id
1 'polypeptide(L)'
;METTLQYPKVVPATEWVKRLNISYNSALLLKRRLQLLASDSLTILREVLYNTLQTEFKGYQLPLHQGNGKSSADSVVLYSASQRANKGRKRRKHSGQTASIYLSDSLGGKQIGTLVHTIAFQNGAVFYDAIQDQTADTLLPLIKATVPKECPIYTDEAYSFLNRIYPNYRAVNHSKKGKYSRFAKDRWSQDGVHNQLAEGRNSVLKTAFRIYRYISPEYAPLYLNEFSFFANLKALGWDILTKPQSSALGFVSEVGRQSLTGYFVN
;
A
#
# COMPACT_ATOMS: atom_id res chain seq x y z
N MET A 1 -15.56 1.49 -14.76
CA MET A 1 -15.14 2.53 -15.73
C MET A 1 -15.02 3.90 -15.06
N GLU A 2 -16.04 4.44 -14.40
CA GLU A 2 -15.92 5.75 -13.71
C GLU A 2 -14.99 5.78 -12.48
N THR A 3 -14.88 4.69 -11.72
CA THR A 3 -13.98 4.59 -10.57
C THR A 3 -12.51 4.74 -10.95
N THR A 4 -12.14 4.27 -12.15
CA THR A 4 -10.81 4.44 -12.73
C THR A 4 -10.58 5.90 -13.16
N LEU A 5 -11.62 6.56 -13.68
CA LEU A 5 -11.58 7.96 -14.10
C LEU A 5 -11.43 8.92 -12.91
N GLN A 6 -12.20 8.73 -11.84
CA GLN A 6 -12.21 9.65 -10.66
C GLN A 6 -11.02 9.49 -9.68
N TYR A 7 -10.02 8.64 -9.98
CA TYR A 7 -8.85 8.33 -9.13
C TYR A 7 -9.25 7.68 -7.80
N PRO A 8 -8.71 6.49 -7.46
CA PRO A 8 -9.49 5.40 -6.87
C PRO A 8 -10.41 5.90 -5.75
N LYS A 9 -11.70 5.94 -6.07
CA LYS A 9 -12.77 6.26 -5.14
C LYS A 9 -13.41 4.94 -4.75
N VAL A 10 -13.54 4.75 -3.46
CA VAL A 10 -14.29 3.65 -2.88
C VAL A 10 -15.79 3.81 -3.22
N VAL A 11 -16.43 2.75 -3.73
CA VAL A 11 -17.87 2.78 -4.06
C VAL A 11 -18.66 1.96 -3.05
N PRO A 12 -19.39 2.57 -2.10
CA PRO A 12 -20.25 1.86 -1.17
C PRO A 12 -21.50 1.30 -1.87
N ALA A 13 -22.10 0.24 -1.32
CA ALA A 13 -23.30 -0.38 -1.92
C ALA A 13 -24.46 0.61 -2.12
N THR A 14 -24.58 1.64 -1.28
CA THR A 14 -25.57 2.71 -1.45
C THR A 14 -25.39 3.52 -2.73
N GLU A 15 -24.15 3.66 -3.22
CA GLU A 15 -23.86 4.32 -4.49
C GLU A 15 -24.20 3.39 -5.68
N TRP A 16 -24.04 2.07 -5.53
CA TRP A 16 -24.50 1.08 -6.53
C TRP A 16 -26.02 1.09 -6.69
N VAL A 17 -26.77 1.16 -5.59
CA VAL A 17 -28.24 1.30 -5.61
C VAL A 17 -28.66 2.50 -6.45
N LYS A 18 -28.05 3.67 -6.21
CA LYS A 18 -28.37 4.91 -6.93
C LYS A 18 -28.02 4.84 -8.42
N ARG A 19 -26.88 4.22 -8.75
CA ARG A 19 -26.36 4.18 -10.13
C ARG A 19 -27.05 3.12 -11.00
N LEU A 20 -27.34 1.96 -10.43
CA LEU A 20 -27.89 0.82 -11.16
C LEU A 20 -29.40 0.67 -11.00
N ASN A 21 -30.01 1.47 -10.12
CA ASN A 21 -31.43 1.40 -9.79
C ASN A 21 -31.89 -0.02 -9.36
N ILE A 22 -31.11 -0.64 -8.47
CA ILE A 22 -31.35 -2.00 -7.96
C ILE A 22 -31.59 -2.00 -6.45
N SER A 23 -32.16 -3.09 -5.93
CA SER A 23 -32.32 -3.27 -4.48
C SER A 23 -30.98 -3.22 -3.74
N TYR A 24 -31.00 -2.81 -2.47
CA TYR A 24 -29.80 -2.77 -1.63
C TYR A 24 -29.14 -4.16 -1.49
N ASN A 25 -29.93 -5.22 -1.35
CA ASN A 25 -29.41 -6.58 -1.22
C ASN A 25 -28.72 -7.02 -2.52
N SER A 26 -29.28 -6.70 -3.69
CA SER A 26 -28.66 -6.97 -4.98
C SER A 26 -27.34 -6.19 -5.13
N ALA A 27 -27.33 -4.91 -4.76
CA ALA A 27 -26.12 -4.08 -4.77
C ALA A 27 -25.02 -4.62 -3.84
N LEU A 28 -25.39 -5.07 -2.65
CA LEU A 28 -24.45 -5.65 -1.68
C LEU A 28 -23.85 -6.96 -2.21
N LEU A 29 -24.68 -7.82 -2.81
CA LEU A 29 -24.21 -9.07 -3.41
C LEU A 29 -23.25 -8.81 -4.57
N LEU A 30 -23.57 -7.86 -5.46
CA LEU A 30 -22.69 -7.45 -6.55
C LEU A 30 -21.36 -6.91 -6.03
N LYS A 31 -21.39 -6.06 -5.00
CA LYS A 31 -20.18 -5.54 -4.37
C LYS A 31 -19.30 -6.67 -3.82
N ARG A 32 -19.88 -7.62 -3.10
CA ARG A 32 -19.13 -8.77 -2.55
C ARG A 32 -18.50 -9.61 -3.66
N ARG A 33 -19.23 -9.88 -4.75
CA ARG A 33 -18.69 -10.60 -5.92
C ARG A 33 -17.53 -9.85 -6.57
N LEU A 34 -17.65 -8.54 -6.71
CA LEU A 34 -16.57 -7.70 -7.21
C LEU A 34 -15.33 -7.73 -6.28
N GLN A 35 -15.53 -7.72 -4.96
CA GLN A 35 -14.44 -7.81 -3.99
C GLN A 35 -13.70 -9.15 -4.08
N LEU A 36 -14.42 -10.24 -4.31
CA LEU A 36 -13.82 -11.56 -4.56
C LEU A 36 -13.02 -11.55 -5.87
N LEU A 37 -13.63 -11.09 -6.96
CA LEU A 37 -12.95 -10.95 -8.26
C LEU A 37 -11.67 -10.10 -8.15
N ALA A 38 -11.74 -8.98 -7.43
CA ALA A 38 -10.60 -8.11 -7.20
C ALA A 38 -9.47 -8.81 -6.42
N SER A 39 -9.83 -9.62 -5.42
CA SER A 39 -8.87 -10.39 -4.61
C SER A 39 -8.14 -11.43 -5.47
N ASP A 40 -8.87 -12.17 -6.31
CA ASP A 40 -8.29 -13.16 -7.20
C ASP A 40 -7.39 -12.50 -8.25
N SER A 41 -7.88 -11.42 -8.87
CA SER A 41 -7.16 -10.67 -9.91
C SER A 41 -5.89 -9.99 -9.38
N LEU A 42 -5.86 -9.60 -8.11
CA LEU A 42 -4.66 -9.00 -7.51
C LEU A 42 -3.47 -9.95 -7.47
N THR A 43 -3.71 -11.25 -7.35
CA THR A 43 -2.63 -12.24 -7.41
C THR A 43 -1.92 -12.20 -8.76
N ILE A 44 -2.69 -12.11 -9.84
CA ILE A 44 -2.18 -11.98 -11.21
C ILE A 44 -1.43 -10.65 -11.36
N LEU A 45 -2.00 -9.54 -10.87
CA LEU A 45 -1.36 -8.22 -10.96
C LEU A 45 -0.04 -8.15 -10.17
N ARG A 46 0.04 -8.81 -9.01
CA ARG A 46 1.28 -8.93 -8.23
C ARG A 46 2.35 -9.69 -9.02
N GLU A 47 2.00 -10.83 -9.59
CA GLU A 47 2.93 -11.66 -10.36
C GLU A 47 3.45 -10.92 -11.59
N VAL A 48 2.56 -10.29 -12.37
CA VAL A 48 2.96 -9.50 -13.55
C VAL A 48 3.90 -8.36 -13.16
N LEU A 49 3.56 -7.61 -12.11
CA LEU A 49 4.42 -6.53 -11.65
C LEU A 49 5.77 -7.05 -11.15
N TYR A 50 5.78 -8.13 -10.37
CA TYR A 50 7.00 -8.75 -9.86
C TYR A 50 7.92 -9.15 -11.01
N ASN A 51 7.40 -9.86 -12.01
CA ASN A 51 8.18 -10.31 -13.17
C ASN A 51 8.72 -9.12 -13.98
N THR A 52 7.94 -8.04 -14.09
CA THR A 52 8.35 -6.81 -14.77
C THR A 52 9.52 -6.15 -14.03
N LEU A 53 9.38 -5.94 -12.72
CA LEU A 53 10.43 -5.36 -11.89
C LEU A 53 11.69 -6.23 -11.86
N GLN A 54 11.53 -7.55 -11.84
CA GLN A 54 12.66 -8.47 -11.86
C GLN A 54 13.45 -8.36 -13.16
N THR A 55 12.76 -8.14 -14.28
CA THR A 55 13.39 -7.97 -15.59
C THR A 55 14.04 -6.59 -15.70
N GLU A 56 13.36 -5.53 -15.23
CA GLU A 56 13.84 -4.15 -15.27
C GLU A 56 15.10 -3.95 -14.41
N PHE A 57 15.11 -4.52 -13.20
CA PHE A 57 16.20 -4.34 -12.24
C PHE A 57 17.21 -5.48 -12.26
N LYS A 58 17.21 -6.33 -13.29
CA LYS A 58 18.14 -7.45 -13.39
C LYS A 58 19.60 -6.98 -13.36
N GLY A 59 20.34 -7.36 -12.32
CA GLY A 59 21.72 -6.94 -12.10
C GLY A 59 21.88 -5.46 -11.71
N TYR A 60 20.79 -4.77 -11.37
CA TYR A 60 20.82 -3.37 -10.95
C TYR A 60 21.45 -3.23 -9.56
N GLN A 61 22.34 -2.25 -9.43
CA GLN A 61 22.90 -1.85 -8.14
C GLN A 61 22.65 -0.37 -7.92
N LEU A 62 21.95 -0.06 -6.83
CA LEU A 62 21.68 1.31 -6.44
C LEU A 62 22.99 1.95 -5.93
N PRO A 63 23.44 3.09 -6.48
CA PRO A 63 24.63 3.76 -5.99
C PRO A 63 24.57 4.06 -4.48
N LEU A 64 25.74 4.10 -3.87
CA LEU A 64 25.89 4.60 -2.50
C LEU A 64 25.47 6.07 -2.49
N HIS A 65 24.65 6.47 -1.52
CA HIS A 65 24.18 7.86 -1.39
C HIS A 65 23.37 8.36 -2.60
N GLN A 66 22.50 7.53 -3.17
CA GLN A 66 21.45 7.99 -4.09
C GLN A 66 20.14 7.27 -3.85
N GLY A 67 19.05 8.03 -3.88
CA GLY A 67 17.68 7.58 -3.92
C GLY A 67 17.03 7.97 -5.23
N ASN A 68 16.36 7.02 -5.88
CA ASN A 68 15.58 7.25 -7.11
C ASN A 68 14.07 7.03 -6.91
N GLY A 69 13.64 6.73 -5.68
CA GLY A 69 12.24 6.72 -5.27
C GLY A 69 11.33 5.75 -6.04
N LYS A 70 11.85 4.61 -6.50
CA LYS A 70 11.12 3.69 -7.42
C LYS A 70 9.99 2.90 -6.78
N SER A 71 10.24 2.34 -5.59
CA SER A 71 9.24 1.65 -4.80
C SER A 71 9.39 2.01 -3.34
N SER A 72 8.28 2.13 -2.61
CA SER A 72 8.35 2.43 -1.20
C SER A 72 7.31 1.67 -0.40
N ALA A 73 7.63 1.35 0.85
CA ALA A 73 6.72 0.65 1.74
C ALA A 73 6.58 1.34 3.09
N ASP A 74 5.36 1.32 3.62
CA ASP A 74 5.01 1.89 4.91
C ASP A 74 3.82 1.15 5.53
N SER A 75 3.60 1.32 6.82
CA SER A 75 2.42 0.82 7.50
C SER A 75 1.66 1.93 8.19
N VAL A 76 0.34 1.88 8.05
CA VAL A 76 -0.56 2.91 8.58
C VAL A 76 -1.75 2.30 9.30
N VAL A 77 -2.12 2.90 10.43
CA VAL A 77 -3.39 2.59 11.11
C VAL A 77 -4.54 3.23 10.36
N LEU A 78 -5.43 2.40 9.81
CA LEU A 78 -6.64 2.83 9.10
C LEU A 78 -7.79 3.08 10.08
N TYR A 79 -8.07 2.08 10.93
CA TYR A 79 -9.04 2.18 12.02
C TYR A 79 -8.34 1.87 13.33
N SER A 80 -8.63 2.64 14.37
CA SER A 80 -8.01 2.47 15.69
C SER A 80 -9.07 2.25 16.76
N ALA A 81 -8.73 1.48 17.79
CA ALA A 81 -9.63 1.06 18.88
C ALA A 81 -10.03 2.22 19.82
N SER A 82 -11.03 3.08 19.57
CA SER A 82 -11.20 4.40 20.25
C SER A 82 -10.80 4.52 21.76
N GLN A 83 -10.22 5.67 22.18
CA GLN A 83 -9.96 5.94 23.60
C GLN A 83 -11.24 6.06 24.45
N ARG A 84 -12.37 6.43 23.84
CA ARG A 84 -13.68 6.54 24.50
C ARG A 84 -14.29 5.18 24.84
N ALA A 85 -13.78 4.10 24.26
CA ALA A 85 -14.04 2.75 24.75
C ALA A 85 -13.25 2.53 26.05
N ASN A 86 -13.81 3.00 27.16
CA ASN A 86 -13.46 2.70 28.56
C ASN A 86 -12.08 2.06 28.80
N LYS A 87 -11.00 2.87 28.79
CA LYS A 87 -9.63 2.43 29.17
C LYS A 87 -9.14 1.16 28.44
N GLY A 88 -9.75 0.84 27.30
CA GLY A 88 -9.78 -0.50 26.74
C GLY A 88 -8.79 -0.76 25.61
N ARG A 89 -7.81 0.12 25.38
CA ARG A 89 -6.72 -0.13 24.42
C ARG A 89 -5.57 -0.83 25.13
N LYS A 90 -4.85 -1.70 24.41
CA LYS A 90 -3.58 -2.30 24.89
C LYS A 90 -2.50 -1.28 25.28
N ARG A 91 -2.68 -0.02 24.88
CA ARG A 91 -1.81 1.14 25.11
C ARG A 91 -1.49 1.53 26.55
N ARG A 92 -1.97 0.85 27.60
CA ARG A 92 -1.63 1.27 28.98
C ARG A 92 -0.11 1.14 29.29
N LYS A 93 0.63 0.27 28.58
CA LYS A 93 2.10 0.08 28.73
C LYS A 93 2.89 -0.07 27.41
N HIS A 94 2.23 -0.08 26.25
CA HIS A 94 2.87 -0.30 24.94
C HIS A 94 2.70 0.93 24.03
N SER A 95 3.82 1.51 23.57
CA SER A 95 3.85 2.50 22.50
C SER A 95 3.82 1.81 21.13
N GLY A 96 3.19 2.43 20.13
CA GLY A 96 3.21 1.92 18.75
C GLY A 96 1.86 1.91 18.03
N GLN A 97 1.92 1.64 16.72
CA GLN A 97 0.76 1.50 15.84
C GLN A 97 -0.01 0.21 16.13
N THR A 98 0.68 -0.92 16.30
CA THR A 98 0.08 -2.23 16.63
C THR A 98 -0.76 -2.17 17.90
N ALA A 99 -0.26 -1.58 19.00
CA ALA A 99 -1.02 -1.46 20.24
C ALA A 99 -2.33 -0.63 20.11
N SER A 100 -2.47 0.16 19.04
CA SER A 100 -3.66 0.99 18.79
C SER A 100 -4.81 0.26 18.10
N ILE A 101 -4.55 -0.91 17.52
CA ILE A 101 -5.55 -1.73 16.82
C ILE A 101 -6.11 -2.85 17.70
N TYR A 102 -5.47 -3.14 18.85
CA TYR A 102 -5.94 -4.14 19.82
C TYR A 102 -6.61 -3.51 21.04
N LEU A 103 -7.64 -4.21 21.53
CA LEU A 103 -8.16 -3.99 22.86
C LEU A 103 -7.13 -4.36 23.94
N SER A 104 -7.31 -3.87 25.16
CA SER A 104 -6.50 -4.27 26.32
C SER A 104 -6.71 -5.74 26.61
N ASP A 105 -5.71 -6.37 27.24
CA ASP A 105 -5.79 -7.78 27.60
C ASP A 105 -6.97 -8.03 28.57
N SER A 106 -7.31 -7.05 29.41
CA SER A 106 -8.49 -7.07 30.29
C SER A 106 -9.85 -7.10 29.54
N LEU A 107 -9.86 -6.73 28.26
CA LEU A 107 -11.02 -6.76 27.37
C LEU A 107 -10.88 -7.86 26.30
N GLY A 108 -10.05 -8.87 26.57
CA GLY A 108 -9.85 -10.03 25.71
C GLY A 108 -8.84 -9.84 24.58
N GLY A 109 -8.13 -8.70 24.51
CA GLY A 109 -7.01 -8.52 23.59
C GLY A 109 -7.35 -8.61 22.10
N LYS A 110 -8.63 -8.51 21.73
CA LYS A 110 -9.11 -8.68 20.34
C LYS A 110 -8.66 -7.54 19.44
N GLN A 111 -8.30 -7.86 18.20
CA GLN A 111 -8.10 -6.87 17.14
C GLN A 111 -9.44 -6.24 16.76
N ILE A 112 -9.55 -4.93 16.96
CA ILE A 112 -10.74 -4.14 16.54
C ILE A 112 -10.38 -3.00 15.58
N GLY A 113 -9.10 -2.69 15.43
CA GLY A 113 -8.59 -1.76 14.45
C GLY A 113 -7.93 -2.48 13.28
N THR A 114 -7.74 -1.74 12.20
CA THR A 114 -7.10 -2.25 10.98
C THR A 114 -5.76 -1.53 10.81
N LEU A 115 -4.68 -2.30 10.79
CA LEU A 115 -3.37 -1.86 10.37
C LEU A 115 -3.18 -2.30 8.92
N VAL A 116 -2.66 -1.40 8.09
CA VAL A 116 -2.48 -1.63 6.66
C VAL A 116 -1.01 -1.50 6.33
N HIS A 117 -0.46 -2.49 5.64
CA HIS A 117 0.82 -2.38 4.97
C HIS A 117 0.61 -1.94 3.53
N THR A 118 1.38 -0.95 3.11
CA THR A 118 1.27 -0.32 1.79
C THR A 118 2.58 -0.50 1.08
N ILE A 119 2.55 -1.10 -0.11
CA ILE A 119 3.68 -1.15 -1.05
C ILE A 119 3.28 -0.36 -2.27
N ALA A 120 3.97 0.75 -2.53
CA ALA A 120 3.65 1.70 -3.60
C ALA A 120 4.80 1.82 -4.60
N PHE A 121 4.47 2.03 -5.86
CA PHE A 121 5.42 2.14 -6.97
C PHE A 121 5.27 3.47 -7.70
N GLN A 122 6.36 3.92 -8.33
CA GLN A 122 6.40 5.20 -9.05
C GLN A 122 5.38 5.27 -10.20
N ASN A 123 5.14 4.16 -10.91
CA ASN A 123 4.11 4.06 -11.97
C ASN A 123 2.67 4.17 -11.43
N GLY A 124 2.50 4.28 -10.12
CA GLY A 124 1.22 4.45 -9.45
C GLY A 124 0.52 3.16 -9.04
N ALA A 125 1.11 2.00 -9.31
CA ALA A 125 0.68 0.72 -8.76
C ALA A 125 0.82 0.73 -7.23
N VAL A 126 -0.10 0.08 -6.53
CA VAL A 126 -0.11 0.02 -5.07
C VAL A 126 -0.83 -1.22 -4.54
N PHE A 127 -0.26 -1.84 -3.53
CA PHE A 127 -0.86 -2.95 -2.80
C PHE A 127 -1.09 -2.56 -1.34
N TYR A 128 -2.27 -2.91 -0.83
CA TYR A 128 -2.67 -2.68 0.54
C TYR A 128 -3.02 -4.02 1.18
N ASP A 129 -2.28 -4.41 2.21
CA ASP A 129 -2.50 -5.64 2.95
C ASP A 129 -2.94 -5.32 4.38
N ALA A 130 -4.03 -5.95 4.84
CA ALA A 130 -4.39 -5.88 6.25
C ALA A 130 -3.44 -6.78 7.05
N ILE A 131 -2.75 -6.21 8.02
CA ILE A 131 -1.73 -6.89 8.83
C ILE A 131 -2.09 -6.87 10.31
N GLN A 132 -1.59 -7.85 11.05
CA GLN A 132 -1.77 -7.96 12.49
C GLN A 132 -0.75 -7.10 13.25
N ASP A 133 0.49 -7.06 12.76
CA ASP A 133 1.57 -6.28 13.36
C ASP A 133 2.60 -5.81 12.32
N GLN A 134 3.60 -5.05 12.79
CA GLN A 134 4.70 -4.51 11.99
C GLN A 134 5.99 -5.33 12.18
N THR A 135 5.89 -6.61 12.55
CA THR A 135 7.07 -7.46 12.75
C THR A 135 7.66 -7.89 11.41
N ALA A 136 8.95 -8.24 11.42
CA ALA A 136 9.63 -8.74 10.22
C ALA A 136 8.95 -10.00 9.67
N ASP A 137 8.47 -10.89 10.54
CA ASP A 137 7.81 -12.15 10.13
C ASP A 137 6.50 -11.90 9.38
N THR A 138 5.75 -10.86 9.74
CA THR A 138 4.51 -10.48 9.05
C THR A 138 4.80 -9.73 7.74
N LEU A 139 5.76 -8.80 7.75
CA LEU A 139 5.99 -7.87 6.64
C LEU A 139 6.85 -8.48 5.53
N LEU A 140 7.86 -9.28 5.89
CA LEU A 140 8.84 -9.80 4.93
C LEU A 140 8.21 -10.70 3.85
N PRO A 141 7.26 -11.62 4.17
CA PRO A 141 6.60 -12.42 3.14
C PRO A 141 5.83 -11.58 2.12
N LEU A 142 5.14 -10.53 2.58
CA LEU A 142 4.36 -9.63 1.72
C LEU A 142 5.26 -8.83 0.78
N ILE A 143 6.37 -8.31 1.31
CA ILE A 143 7.37 -7.58 0.52
C ILE A 143 8.02 -8.51 -0.50
N LYS A 144 8.42 -9.73 -0.10
CA LYS A 144 9.01 -10.72 -1.02
C LYS A 144 8.05 -11.14 -2.14
N ALA A 145 6.76 -11.25 -1.83
CA ALA A 145 5.75 -11.60 -2.83
C ALA A 145 5.51 -10.50 -3.87
N THR A 146 5.87 -9.25 -3.56
CA THR A 146 5.53 -8.09 -4.39
C THR A 146 6.75 -7.43 -5.03
N VAL A 147 7.90 -7.42 -4.33
CA VAL A 147 9.11 -6.68 -4.70
C VAL A 147 10.30 -7.66 -4.83
N PRO A 148 10.87 -7.80 -6.04
CA PRO A 148 12.09 -8.58 -6.26
C PRO A 148 13.29 -8.01 -5.50
N LYS A 149 14.27 -8.87 -5.13
CA LYS A 149 15.42 -8.46 -4.29
C LYS A 149 16.26 -7.33 -4.88
N GLU A 150 16.41 -7.30 -6.19
CA GLU A 150 17.23 -6.31 -6.89
C GLU A 150 16.48 -4.98 -7.09
N CYS A 151 15.17 -4.94 -6.87
CA CYS A 151 14.39 -3.71 -6.97
C CYS A 151 14.70 -2.78 -5.78
N PRO A 152 14.99 -1.49 -6.01
CA PRO A 152 15.16 -0.52 -4.94
C PRO A 152 13.86 -0.31 -4.16
N ILE A 153 13.93 -0.50 -2.83
CA ILE A 153 12.81 -0.31 -1.91
C ILE A 153 13.19 0.68 -0.81
N TYR A 154 12.32 1.69 -0.64
CA TYR A 154 12.48 2.78 0.31
C TYR A 154 11.45 2.67 1.43
N THR A 155 11.86 2.76 2.68
CA THR A 155 10.92 2.70 3.81
C THR A 155 11.37 3.61 4.94
N ASP A 156 10.66 3.59 6.06
CA ASP A 156 11.10 4.21 7.32
C ASP A 156 12.03 3.28 8.12
N GLU A 157 12.73 3.81 9.12
CA GLU A 157 13.66 3.06 9.99
C GLU A 157 13.09 1.79 10.66
N ALA A 158 11.76 1.68 10.77
CA ALA A 158 11.10 0.51 11.36
C ALA A 158 11.39 -0.80 10.60
N TYR A 159 11.80 -0.73 9.32
CA TYR A 159 12.05 -1.89 8.45
C TYR A 159 13.52 -2.28 8.35
N SER A 160 14.33 -1.96 9.38
CA SER A 160 15.78 -2.20 9.39
C SER A 160 16.22 -3.63 9.03
N PHE A 161 15.35 -4.64 9.24
CA PHE A 161 15.58 -6.03 8.85
C PHE A 161 15.78 -6.23 7.33
N LEU A 162 15.26 -5.32 6.49
CA LEU A 162 15.42 -5.39 5.03
C LEU A 162 16.86 -5.16 4.57
N ASN A 163 17.69 -4.44 5.34
CA ASN A 163 19.10 -4.19 5.00
C ASN A 163 19.90 -5.48 4.73
N ARG A 164 19.54 -6.59 5.39
CA ARG A 164 20.23 -7.88 5.25
C ARG A 164 19.76 -8.70 4.05
N ILE A 165 18.63 -8.33 3.45
CA ILE A 165 17.90 -9.15 2.47
C ILE A 165 17.86 -8.48 1.10
N TYR A 166 17.66 -7.16 1.08
CA TYR A 166 17.55 -6.34 -0.12
C TYR A 166 18.81 -5.47 -0.26
N PRO A 167 19.71 -5.76 -1.20
CA PRO A 167 20.95 -4.98 -1.38
C PRO A 167 20.68 -3.51 -1.74
N ASN A 168 19.58 -3.26 -2.46
CA ASN A 168 19.18 -1.91 -2.90
C ASN A 168 18.20 -1.23 -1.95
N TYR A 169 18.06 -1.72 -0.72
CA TYR A 169 17.21 -1.11 0.30
C TYR A 169 17.81 0.18 0.85
N ARG A 170 16.95 1.16 1.13
CA ARG A 170 17.30 2.39 1.86
C ARG A 170 16.18 2.75 2.85
N ALA A 171 16.57 3.31 3.98
CA ALA A 171 15.65 3.74 5.02
C ALA A 171 15.73 5.26 5.26
N VAL A 172 14.57 5.87 5.43
CA VAL A 172 14.41 7.26 5.88
C VAL A 172 14.50 7.31 7.40
N ASN A 173 15.43 8.11 7.90
CA ASN A 173 15.59 8.36 9.32
C ASN A 173 14.76 9.58 9.77
N HIS A 174 13.60 9.31 10.36
CA HIS A 174 12.71 10.34 10.92
C HIS A 174 13.18 10.89 12.28
N SER A 175 14.06 10.16 12.98
CA SER A 175 14.56 10.52 14.31
C SER A 175 15.76 11.47 14.26
N LYS A 176 16.47 11.54 13.13
CA LYS A 176 17.66 12.38 12.91
C LYS A 176 17.34 13.82 13.21
N LYS A 177 18.16 14.52 14.00
CA LYS A 177 18.00 15.95 14.29
C LYS A 177 18.70 16.76 13.21
N GLY A 178 18.06 17.82 12.72
CA GLY A 178 18.68 18.73 11.75
C GLY A 178 19.83 19.50 12.39
N LYS A 179 20.88 19.81 11.62
CA LYS A 179 22.08 20.52 12.10
C LYS A 179 21.78 21.92 12.65
N TYR A 180 20.83 22.63 12.03
CA TYR A 180 20.52 24.03 12.36
C TYR A 180 19.10 24.24 12.91
N SER A 181 18.14 23.37 12.57
CA SER A 181 16.76 23.50 13.01
C SER A 181 16.06 22.15 13.07
N ARG A 182 15.12 22.04 14.01
CA ARG A 182 14.18 20.91 14.09
C ARG A 182 13.30 20.75 12.84
N PHE A 183 13.15 21.79 12.01
CA PHE A 183 12.30 21.81 10.81
C PHE A 183 13.08 21.82 9.48
N ALA A 184 14.39 21.58 9.50
CA ALA A 184 15.19 21.54 8.27
C ALA A 184 14.69 20.42 7.31
N LYS A 185 14.59 20.72 6.01
CA LYS A 185 14.11 19.76 4.99
C LYS A 185 15.06 18.56 4.82
N ASP A 186 16.37 18.81 4.89
CA ASP A 186 17.44 17.80 4.74
C ASP A 186 17.58 16.87 5.97
N ARG A 187 16.66 17.01 6.92
CA ARG A 187 16.59 16.21 8.14
C ARG A 187 16.08 14.81 7.86
N TRP A 188 15.09 14.67 6.97
CA TRP A 188 14.34 13.44 6.77
C TRP A 188 14.76 12.73 5.48
N SER A 189 14.95 13.47 4.38
CA SER A 189 15.45 12.91 3.12
C SER A 189 16.90 13.34 2.92
N GLN A 190 17.80 12.36 2.83
CA GLN A 190 19.19 12.58 2.43
C GLN A 190 19.44 11.86 1.12
N ASP A 191 20.19 12.49 0.23
CA ASP A 191 20.62 11.85 -1.01
C ASP A 191 19.48 11.38 -1.93
N GLY A 192 18.29 12.00 -1.83
CA GLY A 192 17.09 11.60 -2.57
C GLY A 192 16.34 10.37 -2.00
N VAL A 193 16.75 9.86 -0.84
CA VAL A 193 16.09 8.75 -0.14
C VAL A 193 14.83 9.26 0.56
N HIS A 194 13.65 8.87 0.08
CA HIS A 194 12.36 9.26 0.67
C HIS A 194 11.31 8.15 0.60
N ASN A 195 10.29 8.19 1.47
CA ASN A 195 9.16 7.25 1.51
C ASN A 195 7.82 7.87 1.02
N GLN A 196 7.91 8.90 0.17
CA GLN A 196 6.75 9.71 -0.21
C GLN A 196 5.66 8.96 -0.99
N LEU A 197 6.01 7.91 -1.77
CA LEU A 197 5.00 7.17 -2.52
C LEU A 197 4.03 6.46 -1.59
N ALA A 198 4.53 5.75 -0.56
CA ALA A 198 3.69 5.05 0.40
C ALA A 198 2.95 6.03 1.30
N GLU A 199 3.59 7.10 1.76
CA GLU A 199 2.93 8.14 2.57
C GLU A 199 1.77 8.81 1.82
N GLY A 200 2.00 9.20 0.56
CA GLY A 200 0.97 9.79 -0.30
C GLY A 200 -0.21 8.83 -0.51
N ARG A 201 0.08 7.55 -0.77
CA ARG A 201 -0.94 6.50 -0.93
C ARG A 201 -1.71 6.24 0.36
N ASN A 202 -1.04 6.27 1.51
CA ASN A 202 -1.68 6.16 2.83
C ASN A 202 -2.66 7.30 3.10
N SER A 203 -2.34 8.53 2.66
CA SER A 203 -3.25 9.68 2.75
C SER A 203 -4.50 9.50 1.88
N VAL A 204 -4.32 9.05 0.64
CA VAL A 204 -5.41 8.74 -0.29
C VAL A 204 -6.30 7.63 0.27
N LEU A 205 -5.70 6.54 0.76
CA LEU A 205 -6.41 5.41 1.38
C LEU A 205 -7.29 5.89 2.54
N LYS A 206 -6.71 6.63 3.51
CA LYS A 206 -7.46 7.16 4.65
C LYS A 206 -8.62 8.03 4.22
N THR A 207 -8.40 8.90 3.23
CA THR A 207 -9.44 9.81 2.73
C THR A 207 -10.59 9.03 2.10
N ALA A 208 -10.27 8.05 1.25
CA ALA A 208 -11.28 7.25 0.56
C ALA A 208 -12.09 6.37 1.53
N PHE A 209 -11.44 5.78 2.54
CA PHE A 209 -12.07 4.89 3.51
C PHE A 209 -12.90 5.59 4.60
N ARG A 210 -12.84 6.94 4.68
CA ARG A 210 -13.74 7.71 5.56
C ARG A 210 -15.21 7.46 5.26
N ILE A 211 -15.56 7.14 4.01
CA ILE A 211 -16.94 6.90 3.59
C ILE A 211 -17.58 5.72 4.33
N TYR A 212 -16.80 4.69 4.65
CA TYR A 212 -17.29 3.51 5.35
C TYR A 212 -17.45 3.72 6.85
N ARG A 213 -16.87 4.78 7.43
CA ARG A 213 -16.76 5.07 8.86
C ARG A 213 -15.94 4.03 9.65
N TYR A 214 -16.27 2.74 9.51
CA TYR A 214 -15.59 1.62 10.14
C TYR A 214 -15.81 0.34 9.32
N ILE A 215 -14.76 -0.48 9.21
CA ILE A 215 -14.83 -1.85 8.68
C ILE A 215 -14.19 -2.76 9.73
N SER A 216 -14.82 -3.90 10.01
CA SER A 216 -14.22 -4.89 10.90
C SER A 216 -12.89 -5.41 10.33
N PRO A 217 -11.88 -5.68 11.19
CA PRO A 217 -10.59 -6.18 10.72
C PRO A 217 -10.69 -7.46 9.88
N GLU A 218 -11.65 -8.34 10.19
CA GLU A 218 -11.94 -9.58 9.47
C GLU A 218 -12.27 -9.36 7.98
N TYR A 219 -13.05 -8.32 7.66
CA TYR A 219 -13.44 -8.02 6.28
C TYR A 219 -12.54 -6.98 5.61
N ALA A 220 -11.63 -6.35 6.36
CA ALA A 220 -10.72 -5.34 5.82
C ALA A 220 -9.94 -5.81 4.58
N PRO A 221 -9.43 -7.06 4.48
CA PRO A 221 -8.76 -7.54 3.26
C PRO A 221 -9.61 -7.34 2.00
N LEU A 222 -10.90 -7.67 2.02
CA LEU A 222 -11.78 -7.57 0.85
C LEU A 222 -11.91 -6.13 0.34
N TYR A 223 -12.00 -5.16 1.25
CA TYR A 223 -12.12 -3.74 0.90
C TYR A 223 -10.80 -3.15 0.43
N LEU A 224 -9.68 -3.53 1.05
CA LEU A 224 -8.34 -3.11 0.64
C LEU A 224 -7.97 -3.71 -0.73
N ASN A 225 -8.32 -4.97 -0.96
CA ASN A 225 -8.12 -5.66 -2.23
C ASN A 225 -8.91 -4.98 -3.36
N GLU A 226 -10.20 -4.68 -3.13
CA GLU A 226 -10.99 -3.91 -4.10
C GLU A 226 -10.33 -2.57 -4.44
N PHE A 227 -9.84 -1.86 -3.43
CA PHE A 227 -9.22 -0.55 -3.61
C PHE A 227 -7.87 -0.62 -4.35
N SER A 228 -7.02 -1.58 -3.97
CA SER A 228 -5.76 -1.87 -4.63
C SER A 228 -5.97 -2.31 -6.08
N PHE A 229 -6.95 -3.17 -6.34
CA PHE A 229 -7.31 -3.63 -7.68
C PHE A 229 -7.62 -2.47 -8.61
N PHE A 230 -8.51 -1.55 -8.21
CA PHE A 230 -8.83 -0.39 -9.06
C PHE A 230 -7.66 0.57 -9.23
N ALA A 231 -6.81 0.75 -8.20
CA ALA A 231 -5.61 1.56 -8.31
C ALA A 231 -4.62 0.96 -9.32
N ASN A 232 -4.43 -0.36 -9.28
CA ASN A 232 -3.54 -1.09 -10.18
C ASN A 232 -4.07 -1.16 -11.60
N LEU A 233 -5.37 -1.33 -11.81
CA LEU A 233 -5.97 -1.25 -13.14
C LEU A 233 -5.78 0.12 -13.78
N LYS A 234 -5.78 1.19 -12.98
CA LYS A 234 -5.48 2.53 -13.49
C LYS A 234 -4.01 2.68 -13.89
N ALA A 235 -3.10 2.15 -13.07
CA ALA A 235 -1.66 2.26 -13.29
C ALA A 235 -1.16 1.36 -14.44
N LEU A 236 -1.73 0.17 -14.56
CA LEU A 236 -1.23 -0.88 -15.42
C LEU A 236 -2.13 -1.18 -16.63
N GLY A 237 -3.39 -0.74 -16.61
CA GLY A 237 -4.37 -0.98 -17.67
C GLY A 237 -5.17 -2.27 -17.51
N TRP A 238 -6.30 -2.35 -18.22
CA TRP A 238 -7.22 -3.49 -18.19
C TRP A 238 -6.68 -4.72 -18.92
N ASP A 239 -5.89 -4.51 -19.97
CA ASP A 239 -5.37 -5.57 -20.84
C ASP A 239 -4.52 -6.59 -20.10
N ILE A 240 -3.94 -6.22 -18.95
CA ILE A 240 -3.09 -7.12 -18.17
C ILE A 240 -3.87 -8.33 -17.65
N LEU A 241 -5.17 -8.18 -17.40
CA LEU A 241 -6.00 -9.28 -16.91
C LEU A 241 -6.31 -10.31 -18.01
N THR A 242 -6.18 -9.94 -19.28
CA THR A 242 -6.56 -10.79 -20.42
C THR A 242 -5.36 -11.28 -21.22
N LYS A 243 -4.22 -10.58 -21.15
CA LYS A 243 -3.02 -10.91 -21.92
C LYS A 243 -2.23 -12.08 -21.30
N PRO A 244 -1.69 -13.00 -22.12
CA PRO A 244 -0.72 -13.98 -21.63
C PRO A 244 0.52 -13.26 -21.08
N GLN A 245 1.06 -13.75 -19.96
CA GLN A 245 2.04 -13.02 -19.14
C GLN A 245 3.27 -12.52 -19.91
N SER A 246 3.71 -13.25 -20.94
CA SER A 246 4.82 -12.87 -21.83
C SER A 246 4.59 -11.54 -22.57
N SER A 247 3.35 -11.22 -22.92
CA SER A 247 2.97 -9.99 -23.63
C SER A 247 2.65 -8.82 -22.71
N ALA A 248 2.24 -9.10 -21.46
CA ALA A 248 1.98 -8.08 -20.45
C ALA A 248 3.27 -7.38 -19.99
N LEU A 249 4.39 -8.11 -19.92
CA LEU A 249 5.72 -7.59 -19.61
C LEU A 249 6.17 -6.47 -20.56
N GLY A 250 5.94 -6.63 -21.86
CA GLY A 250 6.26 -5.62 -22.87
C GLY A 250 5.43 -4.34 -22.69
N PHE A 251 4.13 -4.48 -22.41
CA PHE A 251 3.22 -3.35 -22.22
C PHE A 251 3.52 -2.53 -20.96
N VAL A 252 3.77 -3.20 -19.82
CA VAL A 252 4.15 -2.49 -18.57
C VAL A 252 5.49 -1.77 -18.74
N SER A 253 6.41 -2.33 -19.52
CA SER A 253 7.68 -1.67 -19.85
C SER A 253 7.51 -0.42 -20.73
N GLU A 254 6.52 -0.40 -21.64
CA GLU A 254 6.18 0.75 -22.47
C GLU A 254 5.44 1.84 -21.70
N VAL A 255 4.43 1.46 -20.89
CA VAL A 255 3.71 2.40 -20.00
C VAL A 255 4.65 2.94 -18.92
N GLY A 256 5.54 2.10 -18.39
CA GLY A 256 6.62 2.48 -17.49
C GLY A 256 7.59 3.48 -18.13
N ARG A 257 8.01 3.25 -19.38
CA ARG A 257 8.84 4.19 -20.15
C ARG A 257 8.16 5.54 -20.39
N GLN A 258 6.88 5.55 -20.76
CA GLN A 258 6.13 6.80 -20.96
C GLN A 258 5.92 7.60 -19.66
N SER A 259 5.79 6.91 -18.52
CA SER A 259 5.67 7.57 -17.20
C SER A 259 7.00 8.15 -16.68
N LEU A 260 8.14 7.75 -17.26
CA LEU A 260 9.48 8.22 -16.86
C LEU A 260 9.99 9.38 -17.72
N THR A 261 9.53 9.52 -18.96
CA THR A 261 9.89 10.65 -19.84
C THR A 261 9.03 11.90 -19.58
N GLY A 262 7.86 11.76 -18.95
CA GLY A 262 6.93 12.88 -18.72
C GLY A 262 7.23 13.81 -17.53
N TYR A 263 8.27 13.54 -16.73
CA TYR A 263 8.61 14.36 -15.55
C TYR A 263 9.94 15.11 -15.67
N PHE A 264 10.56 15.16 -16.86
CA PHE A 264 11.83 15.85 -17.12
C PHE A 264 11.79 16.82 -18.31
N VAL A 265 10.62 17.39 -18.62
CA VAL A 265 10.53 18.59 -19.48
C VAL A 265 9.62 19.62 -18.80
N ASN A 266 10.24 20.35 -17.87
CA ASN A 266 10.14 21.80 -17.61
C ASN A 266 10.71 22.10 -16.22
#